data_AF-Q7V0X2-F1
#
_entry.id   AF-Q7V0X2-F1
#
_cell.length_a   1.000
_cell.length_b   1.000
_cell.length_c   1.000
_cell.angle_alpha   90.00
_cell.angle_beta   90.00
_cell.angle_gamma   90.00
#
_symmetry.space_group_name_H-M   'P 1'
#
loop_
_entity.id
_entity.type
_entity.pdbx_description
1 polymer ?
#
loop_
_entity_poly.entity_id
_entity_poly.type
_entity_poly.pdbx_seq_one_letter_code
_entity_poly.pdbx_strand_id
1 'polypeptide(L)'
;MTHHTRKKESKTPELTANDIFGTVYLKNASTDVWGYWKEIGERGETIYSLKSFKSRGNTMKNNQIYLFEGSEEDQRVHFLRMKGLGCTLNELKTHRERIGTYINDNSDRFFTSDEISQKLSINKKYTDEVLRELAKDKNIDKKGLPSTGGRPKYAYFAITKVF
;
A
#
# COMPACT_ATOMS: atom_id res chain seq x y z
N MET A 1 -26.96 -11.93 25.61
CA MET A 1 -26.56 -12.97 24.64
C MET A 1 -25.18 -12.60 24.14
N THR A 2 -24.14 -13.27 24.63
CA THR A 2 -22.74 -12.92 24.33
C THR A 2 -22.30 -13.71 23.11
N HIS A 3 -22.18 -13.06 21.96
CA HIS A 3 -21.64 -13.68 20.75
C HIS A 3 -20.12 -13.70 20.86
N HIS A 4 -19.55 -14.84 21.24
CA HIS A 4 -18.10 -15.03 21.18
C HIS A 4 -17.71 -15.47 19.78
N THR A 5 -17.33 -14.51 18.93
CA THR A 5 -16.78 -14.79 17.60
C THR A 5 -15.27 -14.93 17.70
N ARG A 6 -14.77 -16.15 17.48
CA ARG A 6 -13.34 -16.37 17.25
C ARG A 6 -13.11 -16.36 15.75
N LYS A 7 -12.25 -15.47 15.27
CA LYS A 7 -11.79 -15.49 13.88
C LYS A 7 -11.17 -16.87 13.60
N LYS A 8 -11.69 -17.59 12.61
CA LYS A 8 -11.07 -18.84 12.13
C LYS A 8 -9.67 -18.49 11.66
N GLU A 9 -8.68 -19.33 11.98
CA GLU A 9 -7.30 -19.13 11.55
C GLU A 9 -7.25 -18.95 10.03
N SER A 10 -7.12 -17.70 9.59
CA SER A 10 -7.03 -17.31 8.20
C SER A 10 -5.66 -16.71 7.94
N LYS A 11 -5.15 -16.87 6.71
CA LYS A 11 -3.85 -16.30 6.29
C LYS A 11 -3.80 -14.77 6.32
N THR A 12 -4.94 -14.10 6.53
CA THR A 12 -5.07 -12.64 6.50
C THR A 12 -5.21 -12.08 7.92
N PRO A 13 -4.23 -11.30 8.42
CA PRO A 13 -4.29 -10.71 9.76
C PRO A 13 -5.39 -9.65 9.88
N GLU A 14 -5.78 -9.02 8.76
CA GLU A 14 -6.77 -7.93 8.73
C GLU A 14 -8.15 -8.35 9.28
N LEU A 15 -8.68 -7.55 10.21
CA LEU A 15 -10.03 -7.75 10.75
C LEU A 15 -11.12 -7.35 9.74
N THR A 16 -12.24 -8.06 9.81
CA THR A 16 -13.50 -7.74 9.14
C THR A 16 -14.58 -7.44 10.17
N ALA A 17 -15.64 -6.72 9.78
CA ALA A 17 -16.76 -6.46 10.69
C ALA A 17 -17.47 -7.75 11.14
N ASN A 18 -17.42 -8.81 10.33
CA ASN A 18 -17.97 -10.12 10.67
C ASN A 18 -17.15 -10.81 11.77
N ASP A 19 -15.85 -10.52 11.89
CA ASP A 19 -15.02 -11.05 12.98
C ASP A 19 -15.45 -10.47 14.34
N ILE A 20 -16.08 -9.29 14.35
CA ILE A 20 -16.52 -8.58 15.57
C ILE A 20 -17.95 -8.99 15.96
N PHE A 21 -18.87 -9.01 14.99
CA PHE A 21 -20.30 -9.19 15.26
C PHE A 21 -20.85 -10.55 14.88
N GLY A 22 -20.11 -11.35 14.09
CA GLY A 22 -20.58 -12.63 13.54
C GLY A 22 -21.70 -12.53 12.52
N THR A 23 -22.40 -11.38 12.48
CA THR A 23 -23.57 -11.11 11.63
C THR A 23 -23.60 -9.64 11.22
N VAL A 24 -24.14 -9.37 10.02
CA VAL A 24 -24.28 -8.00 9.48
C VAL A 24 -25.36 -7.19 10.24
N TYR A 25 -26.33 -7.86 10.86
CA TYR A 25 -27.45 -7.22 11.56
C TYR A 25 -27.01 -6.40 12.77
N LEU A 26 -26.11 -6.95 13.60
CA LEU A 26 -25.63 -6.24 14.80
C LEU A 26 -24.77 -5.03 14.45
N LYS A 27 -23.97 -5.11 13.36
CA LYS A 27 -23.22 -3.97 12.82
C LYS A 27 -24.14 -2.79 12.47
N ASN A 28 -25.34 -3.06 11.96
CA ASN A 28 -26.27 -2.01 11.57
C ASN A 28 -26.90 -1.29 12.77
N ALA A 29 -26.98 -1.94 13.93
CA ALA A 29 -27.46 -1.33 15.17
C ALA A 29 -26.43 -0.43 15.87
N SER A 30 -25.13 -0.59 15.59
CA SER A 30 -24.07 0.21 16.21
C SER A 30 -23.89 1.59 15.57
N THR A 31 -23.55 2.62 16.34
CA THR A 31 -23.27 3.96 15.80
C THR A 31 -21.94 3.98 15.03
N ASP A 32 -20.86 3.58 15.70
CA ASP A 32 -19.53 3.47 15.13
C ASP A 32 -18.98 2.06 15.38
N VAL A 33 -18.19 1.55 14.45
CA VAL A 33 -17.57 0.23 14.56
C VAL A 33 -16.10 0.36 14.18
N TRP A 34 -15.24 -0.08 15.09
CA TRP A 34 -13.79 -0.03 14.96
C TRP A 34 -13.19 -1.40 15.20
N GLY A 35 -12.14 -1.73 14.45
CA GLY A 35 -11.27 -2.87 14.74
C GLY A 35 -9.88 -2.40 15.06
N TYR A 36 -9.29 -2.98 16.09
CA TYR A 36 -7.91 -2.72 16.49
C TYR A 36 -7.17 -4.04 16.58
N TRP A 37 -6.01 -4.15 15.93
CA TRP A 37 -5.18 -5.35 15.97
C TRP A 37 -3.70 -5.01 15.85
N LYS A 38 -2.86 -5.96 16.26
CA LYS A 38 -1.41 -5.91 16.06
C LYS A 38 -1.00 -6.82 14.90
N GLU A 39 -0.03 -6.37 14.12
CA GLU A 39 0.61 -7.13 13.06
C GLU A 39 2.12 -6.90 13.09
N ILE A 40 2.89 -7.88 12.59
CA ILE A 40 4.34 -7.71 12.42
C ILE A 40 4.57 -7.12 11.03
N GLY A 41 5.22 -5.97 10.98
CA GLY A 41 5.60 -5.27 9.76
C GLY A 41 6.68 -6.01 8.97
N GLU A 42 6.94 -5.54 7.74
CA GLU A 42 7.91 -6.18 6.85
C GLU A 42 9.34 -6.18 7.39
N ARG A 43 9.69 -5.26 8.30
CA ARG A 43 11.02 -5.16 8.93
C ARG A 43 11.05 -5.78 10.33
N GLY A 44 10.01 -6.53 10.71
CA GLY A 44 9.90 -7.17 12.01
C GLY A 44 9.42 -6.26 13.13
N GLU A 45 9.05 -5.01 12.82
CA GLU A 45 8.50 -4.06 13.78
C GLU A 45 7.04 -4.38 14.11
N THR A 46 6.61 -4.11 15.35
CA THR A 46 5.20 -4.23 15.72
C THR A 46 4.43 -3.02 15.20
N ILE A 47 3.41 -3.28 14.37
CA ILE A 47 2.50 -2.28 13.85
C ILE A 47 1.12 -2.50 14.46
N TYR A 48 0.52 -1.42 14.94
CA TYR A 48 -0.85 -1.43 15.42
C TYR A 48 -1.75 -0.81 14.36
N SER A 49 -2.82 -1.52 14.03
CA SER A 49 -3.76 -1.16 12.97
C SER A 49 -5.13 -0.86 13.56
N LEU A 50 -5.68 0.32 13.25
CA LEU A 50 -7.03 0.73 13.61
C LEU A 50 -7.85 0.92 12.33
N LYS A 51 -8.95 0.17 12.18
CA LYS A 51 -9.85 0.26 11.03
C LYS A 51 -11.22 0.76 11.41
N SER A 52 -11.73 1.76 10.70
CA SER A 52 -13.14 2.16 10.80
C SER A 52 -13.99 1.28 9.91
N PHE A 53 -14.95 0.52 10.43
CA PHE A 53 -15.90 -0.28 9.63
C PHE A 53 -17.25 0.39 9.43
N LYS A 54 -17.57 1.35 10.30
CA LYS A 54 -18.76 2.19 10.26
C LYS A 54 -18.47 3.45 11.06
N SER A 55 -18.76 4.61 10.49
CA SER A 55 -18.88 5.85 11.25
C SER A 55 -20.18 6.57 10.93
N ARG A 56 -21.05 6.80 11.92
CA ARG A 56 -22.34 7.49 11.70
C ARG A 56 -22.14 9.00 11.49
N GLY A 57 -21.13 9.58 12.14
CA GLY A 57 -20.81 11.00 12.03
C GLY A 57 -20.10 11.40 10.74
N ASN A 58 -19.75 10.44 9.87
CA ASN A 58 -18.95 10.64 8.64
C ASN A 58 -17.61 11.36 8.84
N THR A 59 -17.15 11.52 10.09
CA THR A 59 -15.85 12.15 10.41
C THR A 59 -14.69 11.29 9.92
N MET A 60 -14.89 9.97 9.88
CA MET A 60 -13.88 9.00 9.51
C MET A 60 -14.33 8.21 8.28
N LYS A 61 -13.40 7.98 7.35
CA LYS A 61 -13.69 7.25 6.13
C LYS A 61 -13.89 5.76 6.44
N ASN A 62 -15.04 5.21 6.04
CA ASN A 62 -15.31 3.78 6.19
C ASN A 62 -14.26 2.94 5.46
N ASN A 63 -13.88 1.84 6.08
CA ASN A 63 -12.81 0.90 5.74
C ASN A 63 -11.39 1.48 5.68
N GLN A 64 -11.19 2.72 6.11
CA GLN A 64 -9.86 3.29 6.23
C GLN A 64 -9.12 2.67 7.42
N ILE A 65 -7.85 2.33 7.20
CA ILE A 65 -6.95 1.82 8.22
C ILE A 65 -5.94 2.91 8.58
N TYR A 66 -5.71 3.09 9.87
CA TYR A 66 -4.75 3.99 10.47
C TYR A 66 -3.71 3.12 11.16
N LEU A 67 -2.44 3.34 10.81
CA LEU A 67 -1.29 2.61 11.32
C LEU A 67 -0.64 3.42 12.44
N PHE A 68 -0.18 2.71 13.46
CA PHE A 68 0.52 3.26 14.60
C PHE A 68 1.77 2.42 14.87
N GLU A 69 2.82 3.09 15.33
CA GLU A 69 4.00 2.45 15.92
C GLU A 69 3.95 2.63 17.44
N GLY A 70 4.51 1.69 18.19
CA GLY A 70 4.46 1.79 19.65
C GLY A 70 5.25 0.71 20.34
N SER A 71 5.40 0.88 21.65
CA SER A 71 6.05 -0.09 22.52
C SER A 71 5.00 -0.96 23.21
N GLU A 72 5.18 -2.28 23.16
CA GLU A 72 4.34 -3.22 23.91
C GLU A 72 4.56 -3.07 25.43
N GLU A 73 5.73 -2.58 25.84
CA GLU A 73 6.11 -2.36 27.24
C GLU A 73 5.31 -1.21 27.88
N ASP A 74 5.20 -0.08 27.18
CA ASP A 74 4.54 1.13 27.71
C ASP A 74 3.06 1.24 27.31
N GLN A 75 2.58 0.36 26.44
CA GLN A 75 1.25 0.42 25.80
C GLN A 75 0.93 1.76 25.12
N ARG A 76 1.96 2.54 24.80
CA ARG A 76 1.84 3.82 24.10
C ARG A 76 2.03 3.60 22.61
N VAL A 77 1.10 4.16 21.84
CA VAL A 77 1.12 4.11 20.38
C VAL A 77 1.08 5.52 19.82
N HIS A 78 1.85 5.74 18.76
CA HIS A 78 1.98 6.98 18.03
C HIS A 78 1.42 6.80 16.63
N PHE A 79 0.60 7.74 16.19
CA PHE A 79 0.01 7.70 14.85
C PHE A 79 1.12 7.79 13.80
N LEU A 80 1.20 6.79 12.93
CA LEU A 80 2.19 6.69 11.87
C LEU A 80 1.64 7.28 10.56
N ARG A 81 0.57 6.67 10.02
CA ARG A 81 -0.03 7.06 8.74
C ARG A 81 -1.38 6.39 8.49
N MET A 82 -2.03 6.73 7.39
CA MET A 82 -3.20 6.01 6.87
C MET A 82 -2.75 4.96 5.85
N LYS A 83 -3.17 3.70 6.01
CA LYS A 83 -2.84 2.64 5.03
C LYS A 83 -3.45 2.99 3.68
N GLY A 84 -2.63 2.99 2.63
CA GLY A 84 -3.04 3.36 1.26
C GLY A 84 -3.18 4.87 1.00
N LEU A 85 -2.92 5.73 1.99
CA LEU A 85 -2.93 7.19 1.85
C LEU A 85 -1.68 7.78 2.54
N GLY A 86 -0.71 8.17 1.73
CA GLY A 86 0.57 8.72 2.17
C GLY A 86 1.67 7.66 2.21
N CYS A 87 2.58 7.70 1.23
CA CYS A 87 3.85 6.99 1.33
C CYS A 87 4.78 7.85 2.18
N THR A 88 5.38 7.28 3.22
CA THR A 88 6.40 8.00 4.01
C THR A 88 7.64 8.28 3.14
N LEU A 89 8.46 9.26 3.48
CA LEU A 89 9.72 9.56 2.77
C LEU A 89 10.63 8.34 2.65
N ASN A 90 10.61 7.46 3.66
CA ASN A 90 11.31 6.19 3.63
C ASN A 90 10.66 5.21 2.64
N GLU A 91 9.33 5.08 2.61
CA GLU A 91 8.63 4.27 1.60
C GLU A 91 8.78 4.81 0.18
N LEU A 92 8.83 6.14 -0.01
CA LEU A 92 9.14 6.76 -1.29
C LEU A 92 10.55 6.36 -1.75
N LYS A 93 11.53 6.35 -0.83
CA LYS A 93 12.87 5.81 -1.11
C LYS A 93 12.82 4.31 -1.40
N THR A 94 12.11 3.51 -0.60
CA THR A 94 12.00 2.06 -0.83
C THR A 94 11.27 1.74 -2.14
N HIS A 95 10.26 2.50 -2.53
CA HIS A 95 9.53 2.32 -3.78
C HIS A 95 10.35 2.76 -4.98
N ARG A 96 11.09 3.87 -4.87
CA ARG A 96 12.06 4.30 -5.88
C ARG A 96 13.16 3.28 -6.09
N GLU A 97 13.73 2.75 -5.01
CA GLU A 97 14.70 1.66 -5.04
C GLU A 97 14.07 0.40 -5.63
N ARG A 98 12.89 -0.05 -5.16
CA ARG A 98 12.18 -1.23 -5.68
C ARG A 98 11.87 -1.13 -7.17
N ILE A 99 11.45 0.04 -7.66
CA ILE A 99 11.20 0.25 -9.10
C ILE A 99 12.51 0.14 -9.89
N GLY A 100 13.58 0.79 -9.40
CA GLY A 100 14.90 0.72 -10.04
C GLY A 100 15.47 -0.70 -10.05
N THR A 101 15.48 -1.37 -8.90
CA THR A 101 15.93 -2.77 -8.75
C THR A 101 15.11 -3.71 -9.62
N TYR A 102 13.77 -3.58 -9.64
CA TYR A 102 12.94 -4.44 -10.48
C TYR A 102 13.26 -4.32 -11.98
N ILE A 103 13.51 -3.10 -12.48
CA ILE A 103 13.90 -2.89 -13.87
C ILE A 103 15.29 -3.46 -14.14
N ASN A 104 16.24 -3.26 -13.22
CA ASN A 104 17.62 -3.73 -13.37
C ASN A 104 17.73 -5.25 -13.27
N ASP A 105 16.95 -5.90 -12.39
CA ASP A 105 16.86 -7.35 -12.25
C ASP A 105 16.20 -8.02 -13.47
N ASN A 106 15.38 -7.27 -14.22
CA ASN A 106 14.72 -7.73 -15.43
C ASN A 106 15.22 -6.95 -16.66
N SER A 107 16.55 -6.88 -16.80
CA SER A 107 17.23 -6.08 -17.82
C SER A 107 16.91 -6.46 -19.26
N ASP A 108 16.41 -7.68 -19.51
CA ASP A 108 16.04 -8.15 -20.85
C ASP A 108 14.66 -7.66 -21.35
N ARG A 109 13.92 -6.91 -20.52
CA ARG A 109 12.55 -6.51 -20.84
C ARG A 109 12.33 -4.99 -20.77
N PHE A 110 11.47 -4.52 -21.67
CA PHE A 110 10.91 -3.18 -21.63
C PHE A 110 9.63 -3.15 -20.79
N PHE A 111 9.51 -2.12 -19.95
CA PHE A 111 8.37 -1.97 -19.07
C PHE A 111 7.63 -0.66 -19.32
N THR A 112 6.31 -0.72 -19.34
CA THR A 112 5.46 0.46 -19.25
C THR A 112 5.17 0.82 -17.80
N SER A 113 4.84 2.08 -17.55
CA SER A 113 4.44 2.54 -16.20
C SER A 113 3.23 1.77 -15.65
N ASP A 114 2.29 1.40 -16.53
CA ASP A 114 1.12 0.59 -16.17
C ASP A 114 1.51 -0.80 -15.68
N GLU A 115 2.43 -1.48 -16.37
CA GLU A 115 2.93 -2.80 -15.96
C GLU A 115 3.66 -2.74 -14.62
N ILE A 116 4.51 -1.73 -14.40
CA ILE A 116 5.25 -1.57 -13.13
C ILE A 116 4.29 -1.25 -11.99
N SER A 117 3.35 -0.33 -12.23
CA SER A 117 2.31 0.05 -11.26
C SER A 117 1.50 -1.16 -10.82
N GLN A 118 1.04 -1.99 -11.76
CA GLN A 118 0.30 -3.21 -11.46
C GLN A 118 1.16 -4.25 -10.76
N LYS A 119 2.37 -4.50 -11.27
CA LYS A 119 3.24 -5.56 -10.76
C LYS A 119 3.73 -5.30 -9.34
N LEU A 120 4.09 -4.06 -9.04
CA LEU A 120 4.57 -3.66 -7.72
C LEU A 120 3.45 -3.14 -6.81
N SER A 121 2.21 -3.08 -7.30
CA SER A 121 1.06 -2.50 -6.59
C SER A 121 1.31 -1.08 -6.08
N ILE A 122 2.00 -0.26 -6.90
CA ILE A 122 2.34 1.14 -6.61
C ILE A 122 1.40 2.06 -7.41
N ASN A 123 1.02 3.20 -6.84
CA ASN A 123 0.16 4.18 -7.51
C ASN A 123 0.77 4.64 -8.85
N LYS A 124 0.02 4.53 -9.94
CA LYS A 124 0.47 4.90 -11.30
C LYS A 124 1.04 6.31 -11.41
N LYS A 125 0.38 7.32 -10.81
CA LYS A 125 0.84 8.72 -10.89
C LYS A 125 2.22 8.87 -10.25
N TYR A 126 2.44 8.16 -9.15
CA TYR A 126 3.72 8.13 -8.46
C TYR A 126 4.77 7.32 -9.24
N THR A 127 4.40 6.16 -9.78
CA THR A 127 5.26 5.37 -10.67
C THR A 127 5.74 6.20 -11.88
N ASP A 128 4.86 6.98 -12.51
CA ASP A 128 5.20 7.89 -13.61
C ASP A 128 6.23 8.95 -13.21
N GLU A 129 6.13 9.48 -12.00
CA GLU A 129 7.05 10.49 -11.46
C GLU A 129 8.42 9.87 -11.19
N VAL A 130 8.45 8.74 -10.47
CA VAL A 130 9.67 8.00 -10.14
C VAL A 130 10.41 7.53 -11.38
N LEU A 131 9.72 6.99 -12.38
CA LEU A 131 10.35 6.53 -13.63
C LEU A 131 10.98 7.70 -14.41
N ARG A 132 10.35 8.88 -14.39
CA ARG A 132 10.94 10.08 -15.00
C ARG A 132 12.18 10.54 -14.27
N GLU A 133 12.17 10.52 -12.94
CA GLU A 133 13.33 10.86 -12.12
C GLU A 133 14.48 9.87 -12.34
N LEU A 134 14.22 8.57 -12.27
CA LEU A 134 15.23 7.54 -12.48
C LEU A 134 15.84 7.61 -13.88
N ALA A 135 15.04 7.94 -14.91
CA ALA A 135 15.54 8.15 -16.26
C ALA A 135 16.36 9.45 -16.39
N LYS A 136 15.96 10.52 -15.68
CA LYS A 136 16.70 11.79 -15.65
C LYS A 136 18.06 11.62 -14.96
N ASP A 137 18.09 10.83 -13.89
CA ASP A 137 19.28 10.56 -13.08
C ASP A 137 20.20 9.50 -13.71
N LYS A 138 19.85 8.99 -14.90
CA LYS A 138 20.58 7.92 -15.62
C LYS A 138 20.77 6.65 -14.77
N ASN A 139 19.73 6.27 -14.03
CA ASN A 139 19.66 4.96 -13.37
C ASN A 139 18.94 3.91 -14.23
N ILE A 140 18.06 4.36 -15.13
CA ILE A 140 17.35 3.56 -16.14
C ILE A 140 17.31 4.37 -17.45
N ASP A 141 17.04 3.72 -18.58
CA ASP A 141 16.82 4.40 -19.86
C ASP A 141 15.34 4.33 -20.29
N LYS A 142 14.93 5.17 -21.23
CA LYS A 142 13.56 5.25 -21.75
C LYS A 142 13.52 5.39 -23.26
N LYS A 143 12.54 4.73 -23.89
CA LYS A 143 12.25 4.82 -25.32
C LYS A 143 10.82 5.29 -25.56
N GLY A 144 10.65 6.22 -26.49
CA GLY A 144 9.33 6.67 -26.93
C GLY A 144 8.59 5.54 -27.64
N LEU A 145 7.33 5.32 -27.28
CA LEU A 145 6.42 4.42 -27.97
C LEU A 145 5.66 5.17 -29.09
N PRO A 146 5.26 4.48 -30.17
CA PRO A 146 4.49 5.09 -31.24
C PRO A 146 3.22 5.77 -30.72
N SER A 147 2.99 7.00 -31.19
CA SER A 147 1.89 7.83 -30.70
C SER A 147 0.54 7.27 -31.13
N THR A 148 -0.36 7.06 -30.17
CA THR A 148 -1.76 6.68 -30.40
C THR A 148 -2.72 7.87 -30.29
N GLY A 149 -2.26 9.10 -30.56
CA GLY A 149 -3.12 10.30 -30.53
C GLY A 149 -3.40 10.84 -29.12
N GLY A 150 -2.42 10.78 -28.22
CA GLY A 150 -2.54 11.26 -26.84
C GLY A 150 -1.18 11.61 -26.22
N ARG A 151 -1.11 11.67 -24.87
CA ARG A 151 0.14 11.94 -24.15
C ARG A 151 1.22 10.92 -24.57
N PRO A 152 2.44 11.35 -24.91
CA PRO A 152 3.51 10.45 -25.32
C PRO A 152 3.78 9.38 -24.26
N LYS A 153 3.79 8.12 -24.68
CA LYS A 153 4.05 6.97 -23.84
C LYS A 153 5.52 6.58 -23.96
N TYR A 154 6.08 6.09 -22.85
CA TYR A 154 7.46 5.67 -22.76
C TYR A 154 7.52 4.24 -22.24
N ALA A 155 8.45 3.47 -22.78
CA ALA A 155 8.90 2.22 -22.19
C ALA A 155 10.25 2.46 -21.49
N TYR A 156 10.43 1.87 -20.32
CA TYR A 156 11.61 2.02 -19.46
C TYR A 156 12.35 0.68 -19.36
N PHE A 157 13.68 0.72 -19.29
CA PHE A 157 14.55 -0.47 -19.29
C PHE A 157 15.90 -0.17 -18.61
N ALA A 158 16.62 -1.21 -18.24
CA ALA A 158 17.93 -1.09 -17.59
C ALA A 158 19.00 -0.54 -18.57
N ILE A 159 20.00 0.19 -18.06
CA ILE A 159 21.04 0.84 -18.89
C ILE A 159 22.02 -0.17 -19.51
N THR A 160 22.00 -1.42 -19.06
CA THR A 160 22.79 -2.51 -19.65
C THR A 160 22.17 -2.99 -20.97
N LYS A 161 22.34 -2.19 -22.02
CA LYS A 161 22.87 -2.65 -23.31
C LYS A 161 23.31 -1.43 -24.13
N VAL A 162 24.64 -1.34 -24.30
CA VAL A 162 25.25 -0.81 -25.50
C VAL A 162 24.77 -1.70 -26.66
N PHE A 163 24.08 -1.06 -27.60
CA PHE A 163 23.70 -1.45 -28.97
C PHE A 163 23.47 -2.93 -29.28
#